data_AF-A0A356FYN8-F1
#
_entry.id   AF-A0A356FYN8-F1
#
_cell.length_a   1.000
_cell.length_b   1.000
_cell.length_c   1.000
_cell.angle_alpha   90.00
_cell.angle_beta   90.00
_cell.angle_gamma   90.00
#
_symmetry.space_group_name_H-M   'P 1'
#
loop_
_entity.id
_entity.type
_entity.pdbx_description
1 polymer ?
#
loop_
_entity_poly.entity_id
_entity_poly.type
_entity_poly.pdbx_seq_one_letter_code
_entity_poly.pdbx_strand_id
1 'polypeptide(L)'
;MRVFKTVLLLLFLTGRAFSASPELSLSVENGKIMYNRSLPQIDCNGVDAAGCTEAQIYMDAPRFSYDENGNIAKVDLRFGLRNITVYILSTIPKGSCEFDLTLKHELTHVSVARKVVKRYAAEISKALLARLDEGTAGPYQIAQMIDRYRRQMIAEKNRQDRLMDAPGAVVYQWEQCLK
;
A
#
# COMPACT_ATOMS: atom_id res chain seq x y z
N MET A 1 74.68 -31.51 -12.68
CA MET A 1 74.00 -30.20 -12.78
C MET A 1 72.56 -30.44 -13.22
N ARG A 2 71.56 -30.22 -12.33
CA ARG A 2 70.13 -30.37 -12.64
C ARG A 2 69.56 -28.98 -12.96
N VAL A 3 69.04 -28.81 -14.17
CA VAL A 3 68.36 -27.59 -14.61
C VAL A 3 66.88 -27.72 -14.28
N PHE A 4 66.40 -26.99 -13.27
CA PHE A 4 64.97 -26.85 -13.01
C PHE A 4 64.41 -25.78 -13.95
N LYS A 5 63.56 -26.17 -14.90
CA LYS A 5 62.71 -25.24 -15.66
C LYS A 5 61.47 -24.94 -14.84
N THR A 6 61.38 -23.73 -14.32
CA THR A 6 60.19 -23.19 -13.66
C THR A 6 59.10 -22.96 -14.69
N VAL A 7 57.99 -23.70 -14.60
CA VAL A 7 56.78 -23.44 -15.38
C VAL A 7 55.95 -22.42 -14.61
N LEU A 8 55.83 -21.20 -15.17
CA LEU A 8 54.97 -20.14 -14.63
C LEU A 8 53.54 -20.42 -15.08
N LEU A 9 52.72 -20.99 -14.19
CA LEU A 9 51.30 -21.22 -14.42
C LEU A 9 50.55 -19.90 -14.12
N LEU A 10 50.20 -19.14 -15.15
CA LEU A 10 49.26 -18.02 -15.01
C LEU A 10 47.84 -18.58 -14.79
N LEU A 11 47.45 -18.67 -13.53
CA LEU A 11 46.05 -18.85 -13.14
C LEU A 11 45.30 -17.54 -13.39
N PHE A 12 44.63 -17.45 -14.54
CA PHE A 12 43.53 -16.50 -14.73
C PHE A 12 42.41 -16.87 -13.77
N LEU A 13 42.43 -16.30 -12.56
CA LEU A 13 41.26 -16.22 -11.71
C LEU A 13 40.25 -15.30 -12.41
N THR A 14 39.40 -15.88 -13.27
CA THR A 14 38.17 -15.23 -13.69
C THR A 14 37.28 -15.10 -12.47
N GLY A 15 37.48 -14.04 -11.69
CA GLY A 15 36.52 -13.63 -10.68
C GLY A 15 35.21 -13.37 -11.40
N ARG A 16 34.24 -14.26 -11.23
CA ARG A 16 32.85 -13.94 -11.57
C ARG A 16 32.53 -12.70 -10.74
N ALA A 17 32.36 -11.56 -11.40
CA ALA A 17 31.73 -10.42 -10.79
C ALA A 17 30.37 -10.91 -10.29
N PHE A 18 30.21 -11.00 -8.97
CA PHE A 18 28.89 -11.19 -8.39
C PHE A 18 28.08 -9.98 -8.84
N SER A 19 27.14 -10.19 -9.76
CA SER A 19 26.17 -9.16 -10.14
C SER A 19 25.53 -8.67 -8.84
N ALA A 20 25.62 -7.37 -8.58
CA ALA A 20 25.03 -6.80 -7.37
C ALA A 20 23.54 -7.15 -7.33
N SER A 21 23.05 -7.59 -6.17
CA SER A 21 21.63 -7.90 -5.98
C SER A 21 20.79 -6.65 -6.32
N PRO A 22 19.65 -6.80 -7.01
CA PRO A 22 18.81 -5.65 -7.36
C PRO A 22 18.32 -4.90 -6.12
N GLU A 23 18.33 -3.58 -6.18
CA GLU A 23 17.83 -2.72 -5.11
C GLU A 23 16.31 -2.54 -5.21
N LEU A 24 15.60 -2.65 -4.07
CA LEU A 24 14.17 -2.32 -3.98
C LEU A 24 13.98 -1.06 -3.13
N SER A 25 13.32 -0.06 -3.72
CA SER A 25 12.97 1.21 -3.07
C SER A 25 11.45 1.36 -3.04
N LEU A 26 10.88 1.37 -1.84
CA LEU A 26 9.44 1.48 -1.61
C LEU A 26 9.09 2.78 -0.90
N SER A 27 8.15 3.54 -1.48
CA SER A 27 7.56 4.72 -0.86
C SER A 27 6.08 4.46 -0.56
N VAL A 28 5.73 4.44 0.73
CA VAL A 28 4.37 4.15 1.20
C VAL A 28 3.74 5.39 1.81
N GLU A 29 2.65 5.86 1.23
CA GLU A 29 1.95 7.07 1.67
C GLU A 29 0.70 6.78 2.50
N ASN A 30 0.58 7.45 3.65
CA ASN A 30 -0.54 7.24 4.58
C ASN A 30 -1.76 8.15 4.33
N GLY A 31 -1.69 9.05 3.35
CA GLY A 31 -2.72 10.06 3.08
C GLY A 31 -2.88 11.09 4.20
N LYS A 32 -3.17 12.33 3.84
CA LYS A 32 -3.58 13.37 4.81
C LYS A 32 -5.10 13.33 4.96
N ILE A 33 -5.58 13.48 6.19
CA ILE A 33 -7.02 13.57 6.47
C ILE A 33 -7.48 15.01 6.20
N MET A 34 -8.54 15.14 5.43
CA MET A 34 -9.28 16.37 5.21
C MET A 34 -10.69 16.17 5.74
N TYR A 35 -11.24 17.18 6.41
CA TYR A 35 -12.60 17.14 6.95
C TYR A 35 -13.51 18.03 6.11
N ASN A 36 -14.65 17.49 5.69
CA ASN A 36 -15.67 18.23 4.96
C ASN A 36 -17.01 18.15 5.70
N ARG A 37 -17.63 19.31 5.92
CA ARG A 37 -18.92 19.47 6.60
C ARG A 37 -19.86 20.42 5.88
N SER A 38 -19.62 20.68 4.59
CA SER A 38 -20.47 21.59 3.82
C SER A 38 -21.75 20.93 3.30
N LEU A 39 -21.83 19.59 3.36
CA LEU A 39 -22.89 18.84 2.70
C LEU A 39 -24.10 18.64 3.62
N PRO A 40 -25.32 19.00 3.17
CA PRO A 40 -26.57 18.73 3.90
C PRO A 40 -27.05 17.28 3.76
N GLN A 41 -26.50 16.54 2.79
CA GLN A 41 -26.75 15.13 2.53
C GLN A 41 -25.44 14.49 2.07
N ILE A 42 -25.14 13.29 2.54
CA ILE A 42 -23.94 12.53 2.17
C ILE A 42 -24.42 11.19 1.60
N ASP A 43 -24.11 10.96 0.33
CA ASP A 43 -24.25 9.65 -0.31
C ASP A 43 -22.94 8.87 -0.14
N CYS A 44 -22.97 7.81 0.66
CA CYS A 44 -21.85 6.90 0.86
C CYS A 44 -22.11 5.58 0.14
N ASN A 45 -21.77 5.53 -1.16
CA ASN A 45 -21.93 4.35 -2.04
C ASN A 45 -23.39 3.92 -2.29
N GLY A 46 -24.27 4.88 -2.54
CA GLY A 46 -25.70 4.69 -2.83
C GLY A 46 -26.60 4.69 -1.59
N VAL A 47 -26.08 5.14 -0.44
CA VAL A 47 -26.79 5.14 0.85
C VAL A 47 -26.60 6.48 1.55
N ASP A 48 -27.70 7.08 1.97
CA ASP A 48 -27.68 8.28 2.81
C ASP A 48 -27.08 7.97 4.18
N ALA A 49 -26.04 8.70 4.57
CA ALA A 49 -25.30 8.46 5.80
C ALA A 49 -25.00 9.75 6.58
N ALA A 50 -24.82 9.59 7.90
CA ALA A 50 -24.41 10.68 8.80
C ALA A 50 -22.96 11.13 8.57
N GLY A 51 -22.12 10.22 8.07
CA GLY A 51 -20.74 10.44 7.69
C GLY A 51 -20.33 9.51 6.55
N CYS A 52 -19.18 9.80 5.94
CA CYS A 52 -18.56 8.93 4.96
C CYS A 52 -17.05 9.17 4.90
N THR A 53 -16.29 8.12 4.61
CA THR A 53 -14.83 8.21 4.45
C THR A 53 -14.41 7.79 3.05
N GLU A 54 -13.84 8.72 2.31
CA GLU A 54 -13.21 8.46 1.02
C GLU A 54 -11.70 8.27 1.19
N ALA A 55 -11.25 7.01 1.19
CA ALA A 55 -9.84 6.65 1.26
C ALA A 55 -9.39 5.97 -0.06
N GLN A 56 -8.88 6.77 -1.00
CA GLN A 56 -8.45 6.27 -2.30
C GLN A 56 -7.07 5.63 -2.23
N ILE A 57 -7.01 4.31 -2.43
CA ILE A 57 -5.75 3.60 -2.64
C ILE A 57 -5.23 3.89 -4.05
N TYR A 58 -3.93 4.20 -4.16
CA TYR A 58 -3.24 4.33 -5.43
C TYR A 58 -1.95 3.52 -5.43
N MET A 59 -1.45 3.25 -6.64
CA MET A 59 -0.17 2.62 -6.90
C MET A 59 0.35 3.13 -8.24
N ASP A 60 1.51 3.76 -8.23
CA ASP A 60 2.14 4.25 -9.44
C ASP A 60 2.74 3.09 -10.23
N ALA A 61 3.00 3.30 -11.52
CA ALA A 61 3.75 2.34 -12.32
C ALA A 61 5.17 2.18 -11.73
N PRO A 62 5.69 0.94 -11.59
CA PRO A 62 7.05 0.73 -11.13
C PRO A 62 8.05 1.35 -12.10
N ARG A 63 9.08 1.99 -11.56
CA ARG A 63 10.21 2.49 -12.35
C ARG A 63 11.37 1.51 -12.22
N PHE A 64 12.00 1.23 -13.35
CA PHE A 64 13.09 0.27 -13.44
C PHE A 64 14.36 1.00 -13.85
N SER A 65 15.45 0.72 -13.15
CA SER A 65 16.81 1.05 -13.60
C SER A 65 17.52 -0.26 -13.93
N TYR A 66 18.39 -0.22 -14.94
CA TYR A 66 19.07 -1.39 -15.47
C TYR A 66 20.58 -1.29 -15.29
N ASP A 67 21.25 -2.44 -15.15
CA ASP A 67 22.71 -2.54 -15.14
C ASP A 67 23.27 -2.47 -16.57
N GLU A 68 24.60 -2.56 -16.68
CA GLU A 68 25.33 -2.54 -17.97
C GLU A 68 24.97 -3.74 -18.88
N ASN A 69 24.42 -4.81 -18.31
CA ASN A 69 24.01 -6.02 -19.03
C ASN A 69 22.51 -5.99 -19.41
N GLY A 70 21.79 -4.92 -19.08
CA GLY A 70 20.35 -4.80 -19.32
C GLY A 70 19.48 -5.56 -18.32
N ASN A 71 20.04 -6.07 -17.21
CA ASN A 71 19.26 -6.66 -16.12
C ASN A 71 18.67 -5.56 -15.23
N ILE A 72 17.58 -5.86 -14.53
CA ILE A 72 17.00 -4.91 -13.58
C ILE A 72 17.94 -4.76 -12.38
N ALA A 73 18.50 -3.56 -12.22
CA ALA A 73 19.37 -3.21 -11.09
C ALA A 73 18.59 -2.57 -9.94
N LYS A 74 17.49 -1.87 -10.22
CA LYS A 74 16.66 -1.22 -9.20
C LYS A 74 15.19 -1.15 -9.61
N VAL A 75 14.31 -1.31 -8.62
CA VAL A 75 12.88 -1.05 -8.75
C VAL A 75 12.46 0.01 -7.74
N ASP A 76 11.91 1.12 -8.24
CA ASP A 76 11.24 2.14 -7.43
C ASP A 76 9.72 1.99 -7.56
N LEU A 77 9.03 1.81 -6.42
CA LEU A 77 7.58 1.71 -6.36
C LEU A 77 7.00 2.64 -5.30
N ARG A 78 6.04 3.47 -5.72
CA ARG A 78 5.29 4.39 -4.85
C ARG A 78 3.82 4.02 -4.85
N PHE A 79 3.23 3.92 -3.66
CA PHE A 79 1.82 3.59 -3.48
C PHE A 79 1.34 4.02 -2.10
N GLY A 80 0.03 3.98 -1.88
CA GLY A 80 -0.55 4.32 -0.59
C GLY A 80 -1.96 4.87 -0.69
N LEU A 81 -2.29 5.82 0.17
CA LEU A 81 -3.55 6.55 0.16
C LEU A 81 -3.32 7.97 -0.38
N ARG A 82 -4.09 8.35 -1.41
CA ARG A 82 -4.27 9.77 -1.75
C ARG A 82 -5.24 10.39 -0.75
N ASN A 83 -5.14 11.72 -0.57
CA ASN A 83 -5.99 12.56 0.31
C ASN A 83 -7.26 11.85 0.79
N ILE A 84 -7.38 11.69 2.10
CA ILE A 84 -8.48 10.98 2.74
C ILE A 84 -9.50 12.02 3.16
N THR A 85 -10.71 11.96 2.61
CA THR A 85 -11.76 12.91 2.99
C THR A 85 -12.75 12.25 3.93
N VAL A 86 -12.92 12.85 5.11
CA VAL A 86 -13.95 12.48 6.08
C VAL A 86 -15.07 13.49 5.98
N TYR A 87 -16.23 13.03 5.55
CA TYR A 87 -17.47 13.80 5.48
C TYR A 87 -18.29 13.56 6.74
N ILE A 88 -18.85 14.63 7.29
CA ILE A 88 -19.87 14.58 8.35
C ILE A 88 -20.97 15.55 7.98
N LEU A 89 -22.23 15.15 8.12
CA LEU A 89 -23.37 16.01 7.78
C LEU A 89 -23.25 17.37 8.48
N SER A 90 -23.56 18.43 7.72
CA SER A 90 -23.53 19.80 8.23
C SER A 90 -24.53 20.04 9.35
N THR A 91 -25.64 19.29 9.32
CA THR A 91 -26.75 19.35 10.28
C THR A 91 -26.41 18.78 11.66
N ILE A 92 -25.41 17.90 11.76
CA ILE A 92 -24.97 17.32 13.03
C ILE A 92 -24.08 18.33 13.75
N PRO A 93 -24.48 18.91 14.91
CA PRO A 93 -23.72 19.97 15.57
C PRO A 93 -22.37 19.49 16.08
N LYS A 94 -21.30 20.25 15.85
CA LYS A 94 -19.98 19.89 16.36
C LYS A 94 -19.99 19.88 17.90
N GLY A 95 -19.45 18.82 18.50
CA GLY A 95 -19.42 18.62 19.95
C GLY A 95 -20.70 18.00 20.50
N SER A 96 -21.68 17.66 19.65
CA SER A 96 -22.76 16.75 20.06
C SER A 96 -22.23 15.32 20.18
N CYS A 97 -22.93 14.49 20.96
CA CYS A 97 -22.62 13.06 21.05
C CYS A 97 -22.66 12.37 19.67
N GLU A 98 -23.66 12.69 18.86
CA GLU A 98 -23.82 12.16 17.50
C GLU A 98 -22.64 12.54 16.59
N PHE A 99 -22.12 13.76 16.70
CA PHE A 99 -20.95 14.21 15.96
C PHE A 99 -19.72 13.39 16.33
N ASP A 100 -19.47 13.22 17.63
CA ASP A 100 -18.28 12.50 18.12
C ASP A 100 -18.33 11.01 17.75
N LEU A 101 -19.51 10.38 17.81
CA LEU A 101 -19.70 9.02 17.35
C LEU A 101 -19.49 8.86 15.84
N THR A 102 -20.09 9.74 15.04
CA THR A 102 -19.94 9.73 13.58
C THR A 102 -18.47 9.90 13.21
N LEU A 103 -17.81 10.92 13.78
CA LEU A 103 -16.39 11.17 13.55
C LEU A 103 -15.52 9.96 13.94
N LYS A 104 -15.81 9.32 15.08
CA LYS A 104 -15.10 8.12 15.52
C LYS A 104 -15.27 6.94 14.54
N HIS A 105 -16.48 6.72 14.05
CA HIS A 105 -16.77 5.71 13.03
C HIS A 105 -15.95 5.97 11.76
N GLU A 106 -16.01 7.19 11.23
CA GLU A 106 -15.27 7.57 10.03
C GLU A 106 -13.75 7.46 10.20
N LEU A 107 -13.21 7.89 11.34
CA LEU A 107 -11.78 7.72 11.64
C LEU A 107 -11.37 6.25 11.78
N THR A 108 -12.30 5.33 12.06
CA THR A 108 -12.04 3.88 12.06
C THR A 108 -11.80 3.38 10.64
N HIS A 109 -12.57 3.83 9.64
CA HIS A 109 -12.29 3.56 8.22
C HIS A 109 -10.90 4.02 7.81
N VAL A 110 -10.50 5.23 8.23
CA VAL A 110 -9.15 5.75 7.97
C VAL A 110 -8.07 4.83 8.55
N SER A 111 -8.24 4.39 9.79
CA SER A 111 -7.32 3.47 10.46
C SER A 111 -7.22 2.13 9.73
N VAL A 112 -8.35 1.56 9.32
CA VAL A 112 -8.42 0.32 8.55
C VAL A 112 -7.71 0.46 7.21
N ALA A 113 -8.00 1.51 6.44
CA ALA A 113 -7.35 1.74 5.15
C ALA A 113 -5.82 1.81 5.27
N ARG A 114 -5.32 2.57 6.26
CA ARG A 114 -3.88 2.67 6.54
C ARG A 114 -3.27 1.32 6.94
N LYS A 115 -3.97 0.55 7.77
CA LYS A 115 -3.52 -0.78 8.20
C LYS A 115 -3.44 -1.76 7.02
N VAL A 116 -4.42 -1.73 6.12
CA VAL A 116 -4.43 -2.54 4.89
C VAL A 116 -3.24 -2.16 4.00
N VAL A 117 -3.02 -0.87 3.72
CA VAL A 117 -1.86 -0.41 2.93
C VAL A 117 -0.54 -0.84 3.56
N LYS A 118 -0.37 -0.66 4.88
CA LYS A 118 0.85 -1.06 5.60
C LYS A 118 1.11 -2.57 5.51
N ARG A 119 0.07 -3.39 5.64
CA ARG A 119 0.18 -4.84 5.50
C ARG A 119 0.63 -5.23 4.09
N TYR A 120 -0.06 -4.72 3.07
CA TYR A 120 0.26 -5.04 1.68
C TYR A 120 1.63 -4.50 1.26
N ALA A 121 2.12 -3.43 1.88
CA ALA A 121 3.49 -2.97 1.65
C ALA A 121 4.54 -4.02 2.01
N ALA A 122 4.38 -4.68 3.15
CA ALA A 122 5.28 -5.76 3.56
C ALA A 122 5.16 -6.98 2.62
N GLU A 123 3.94 -7.35 2.22
CA GLU A 123 3.69 -8.48 1.32
C GLU A 123 4.27 -8.23 -0.09
N ILE A 124 4.07 -7.03 -0.65
CA ILE A 124 4.62 -6.61 -1.95
C ILE A 124 6.15 -6.58 -1.88
N SER A 125 6.73 -6.01 -0.81
CA SER A 125 8.18 -5.96 -0.63
C SER A 125 8.81 -7.35 -0.69
N LYS A 126 8.27 -8.28 0.10
CA LYS A 126 8.74 -9.66 0.14
C LYS A 126 8.63 -10.35 -1.23
N ALA A 127 7.51 -10.17 -1.91
CA ALA A 127 7.29 -10.77 -3.23
C ALA A 127 8.20 -10.18 -4.30
N LEU A 128 8.44 -8.86 -4.28
CA LEU A 128 9.36 -8.19 -5.20
C LEU A 128 10.80 -8.63 -4.99
N LEU A 129 11.28 -8.67 -3.75
CA LEU A 129 12.64 -9.12 -3.45
C LEU A 129 12.85 -10.56 -3.94
N ALA A 130 11.95 -11.49 -3.58
CA ALA A 130 12.05 -12.86 -4.04
C ALA A 130 12.09 -12.96 -5.58
N ARG A 131 11.28 -12.14 -6.26
CA ARG A 131 11.19 -12.12 -7.73
C ARG A 131 12.43 -11.51 -8.39
N LEU A 132 13.05 -10.53 -7.76
CA LEU A 132 14.29 -9.91 -8.22
C LEU A 132 15.48 -10.86 -7.98
N ASP A 133 15.51 -11.57 -6.85
CA ASP A 133 16.54 -12.56 -6.52
C ASP A 133 16.54 -13.77 -7.48
N GLU A 134 15.38 -14.13 -8.05
CA GLU A 134 15.28 -15.13 -9.11
C GLU A 134 16.04 -14.74 -10.39
N GLY A 135 16.26 -13.44 -10.63
CA GLY A 135 17.02 -12.91 -11.76
C GLY A 135 16.39 -13.14 -13.15
N THR A 136 15.21 -13.74 -13.22
CA THR A 136 14.54 -14.11 -14.49
C THR A 136 13.31 -13.26 -14.80
N ALA A 137 12.88 -12.42 -13.86
CA ALA A 137 11.65 -11.66 -14.00
C ALA A 137 11.84 -10.40 -14.84
N GLY A 138 11.09 -10.31 -15.94
CA GLY A 138 11.02 -9.10 -16.76
C GLY A 138 10.12 -8.01 -16.14
N PRO A 139 10.24 -6.76 -16.60
CA PRO A 139 9.42 -5.64 -16.12
C PRO A 139 7.91 -5.90 -16.19
N TYR A 140 7.45 -6.57 -17.25
CA TYR A 140 6.05 -6.92 -17.44
C TYR A 140 5.53 -7.88 -16.35
N GLN A 141 6.29 -8.91 -16.00
CA GLN A 141 5.92 -9.88 -14.97
C GLN A 141 5.87 -9.21 -13.59
N ILE A 142 6.82 -8.32 -13.32
CA ILE A 142 6.83 -7.49 -12.10
C ILE A 142 5.59 -6.60 -12.04
N ALA A 143 5.26 -5.89 -13.13
CA ALA A 143 4.08 -5.03 -13.19
C ALA A 143 2.77 -5.81 -13.00
N GLN A 144 2.63 -6.99 -13.61
CA GLN A 144 1.45 -7.86 -13.41
C GLN A 144 1.29 -8.32 -11.96
N MET A 145 2.40 -8.67 -11.30
CA MET A 145 2.40 -9.05 -9.89
C MET A 145 1.97 -7.89 -9.00
N ILE A 146 2.54 -6.71 -9.21
CA ILE A 146 2.20 -5.48 -8.49
C ILE A 146 0.70 -5.15 -8.64
N ASP A 147 0.16 -5.21 -9.86
CA ASP A 147 -1.26 -4.93 -10.11
C ASP A 147 -2.20 -5.98 -9.47
N ARG A 148 -1.75 -7.24 -9.36
CA ARG A 148 -2.49 -8.26 -8.58
C ARG A 148 -2.58 -7.85 -7.10
N TYR A 149 -1.48 -7.47 -6.48
CA TYR A 149 -1.47 -7.00 -5.09
C TYR A 149 -2.30 -5.73 -4.92
N ARG A 150 -2.27 -4.80 -5.88
CA ARG A 150 -3.13 -3.61 -5.88
C ARG A 150 -4.61 -3.97 -5.79
N ARG A 151 -5.07 -4.90 -6.63
CA ARG A 151 -6.46 -5.37 -6.62
C ARG A 151 -6.83 -6.04 -5.29
N GLN A 152 -5.96 -6.89 -4.77
CA GLN A 152 -6.17 -7.57 -3.49
C GLN A 152 -6.24 -6.59 -2.32
N MET A 153 -5.38 -5.57 -2.31
CA MET A 153 -5.36 -4.51 -1.32
C MET A 153 -6.67 -3.71 -1.32
N ILE A 154 -7.17 -3.33 -2.50
CA ILE A 154 -8.46 -2.63 -2.64
C ILE A 154 -9.62 -3.52 -2.18
N ALA A 155 -9.61 -4.80 -2.59
CA ALA A 155 -10.64 -5.75 -2.21
C ALA A 155 -10.68 -5.97 -0.68
N GLU A 156 -9.52 -6.08 -0.03
CA GLU A 156 -9.44 -6.23 1.42
C GLU A 156 -9.92 -4.98 2.16
N LYS A 157 -9.53 -3.77 1.71
CA LYS A 157 -10.08 -2.52 2.26
C LYS A 157 -11.61 -2.52 2.20
N ASN A 158 -12.17 -2.76 1.01
CA ASN A 158 -13.62 -2.76 0.79
C ASN A 158 -14.33 -3.89 1.56
N ARG A 159 -13.66 -5.02 1.82
CA ARG A 159 -14.19 -6.08 2.68
C ARG A 159 -14.27 -5.62 4.13
N GLN A 160 -13.22 -4.98 4.65
CA GLN A 160 -13.19 -4.48 6.03
C GLN A 160 -14.18 -3.33 6.24
N ASP A 161 -14.29 -2.40 5.29
CA ASP A 161 -15.30 -1.33 5.33
C ASP A 161 -16.72 -1.91 5.44
N ARG A 162 -17.07 -2.86 4.58
CA ARG A 162 -18.38 -3.54 4.64
C ARG A 162 -18.65 -4.28 5.95
N LEU A 163 -17.60 -4.75 6.65
CA LEU A 163 -17.78 -5.38 7.96
C LEU A 163 -18.06 -4.35 9.06
N MET A 164 -17.45 -3.16 8.97
CA MET A 164 -17.71 -2.07 9.91
C MET A 164 -19.08 -1.44 9.70
N ASP A 165 -19.53 -1.34 8.46
CA ASP A 165 -20.83 -0.78 8.09
C ASP A 165 -21.97 -1.83 8.09
N ALA A 166 -21.67 -3.07 8.48
CA ALA A 166 -22.67 -4.13 8.48
C ALA A 166 -23.82 -3.81 9.47
N PRO A 167 -25.08 -4.17 9.14
CA PRO A 167 -26.19 -4.04 10.07
C PRO A 167 -25.86 -4.71 11.42
N GLY A 168 -26.06 -3.99 12.51
CA GLY A 168 -25.70 -4.48 13.85
C GLY A 168 -24.31 -4.08 14.36
N ALA A 169 -23.34 -3.82 13.47
CA ALA A 169 -21.97 -3.50 13.88
C ALA A 169 -21.84 -2.15 14.61
N VAL A 170 -22.76 -1.22 14.34
CA VAL A 170 -22.80 0.12 14.93
C VAL A 170 -23.89 0.30 15.99
N VAL A 171 -24.71 -0.72 16.29
CA VAL A 171 -25.87 -0.60 17.20
C VAL A 171 -25.44 -0.13 18.59
N TYR A 172 -24.40 -0.74 19.15
CA TYR A 172 -23.83 -0.33 20.45
C TYR A 172 -23.24 1.08 20.44
N GLN A 173 -22.87 1.62 19.27
CA GLN A 173 -22.34 2.97 19.19
C GLN A 173 -23.47 3.99 19.35
N TRP A 174 -24.57 3.82 18.63
CA TRP A 174 -25.72 4.74 18.68
C TRP A 174 -26.42 4.79 20.04
N GLU A 175 -26.47 3.66 20.75
CA GLU A 175 -27.00 3.59 22.11
C GLU A 175 -26.24 4.48 23.11
N GLN A 176 -25.00 4.91 22.80
CA GLN A 176 -24.19 5.75 23.69
C GLN A 176 -24.73 7.18 23.85
N CYS A 177 -25.59 7.63 22.94
CA CYS A 177 -26.18 8.97 22.99
C CYS A 177 -27.57 9.04 23.61
N LEU A 178 -28.18 7.91 24.00
CA LEU A 178 -29.55 7.85 24.55
C LEU A 178 -29.65 8.16 26.06
N LYS A 179 -28.81 9.07 26.58
CA LYS A 179 -28.81 9.45 28.00
C LYS A 179 -29.75 10.59 28.32
#